data_AF-A0A2E4IG45-F1
#
_entry.id   AF-A0A2E4IG45-F1
#
_cell.length_a   1.000
_cell.length_b   1.000
_cell.length_c   1.000
_cell.angle_alpha   90.00
_cell.angle_beta   90.00
_cell.angle_gamma   90.00
#
_symmetry.space_group_name_H-M   'P 1'
#
loop_
_entity.id
_entity.type
_entity.pdbx_description
1 polymer ?
#
loop_
_entity_poly.entity_id
_entity_poly.type
_entity_poly.pdbx_seq_one_letter_code
_entity_poly.pdbx_strand_id
1 'polypeptide(L)'
;MKEDIQKELMWAFGALAGFVLFLVYGGISINEILIPIIAFLVNWLVISYFIKNYGLGGTSAQKLENEFKWYSAMLILFVAIMTFIGISDDELDLTPSLFATLIFGFTLVWVIRSSAMKYFS
;
A
#
# COMPACT_ATOMS: atom_id res chain seq x y z
N MET A 1 -6.19 -12.56 18.19
CA MET A 1 -4.92 -11.81 18.27
C MET A 1 -3.78 -12.47 17.47
N LYS A 2 -3.60 -13.80 17.50
CA LYS A 2 -2.58 -14.44 16.63
C LYS A 2 -3.03 -14.62 15.17
N GLU A 3 -4.29 -14.97 14.95
CA GLU A 3 -4.84 -15.24 13.60
C GLU A 3 -4.98 -13.96 12.75
N ASP A 4 -5.40 -12.85 13.36
CA ASP A 4 -5.48 -11.51 12.76
C ASP A 4 -4.10 -10.98 12.36
N ILE A 5 -3.08 -11.15 13.21
CA ILE A 5 -1.70 -10.77 12.87
C ILE A 5 -1.18 -11.63 11.70
N GLN A 6 -1.48 -12.92 11.68
CA GLN A 6 -1.07 -13.80 10.57
C GLN A 6 -1.73 -13.39 9.24
N LYS A 7 -3.03 -13.07 9.26
CA LYS A 7 -3.76 -12.64 8.06
C LYS A 7 -3.31 -11.28 7.56
N GLU A 8 -3.10 -10.31 8.46
CA GLU A 8 -2.52 -9.02 8.09
C GLU A 8 -1.15 -9.19 7.44
N LEU A 9 -0.29 -10.03 8.01
CA LEU A 9 1.05 -10.29 7.50
C LEU A 9 1.01 -10.96 6.12
N MET A 10 0.06 -11.87 5.89
CA MET A 10 -0.19 -12.47 4.57
C MET A 10 -0.54 -11.40 3.53
N TRP A 11 -1.43 -10.46 3.85
CA TRP A 11 -1.75 -9.34 2.95
C TRP A 11 -0.56 -8.40 2.74
N ALA A 12 0.21 -8.12 3.79
CA ALA A 12 1.42 -7.30 3.73
C ALA A 12 2.44 -7.87 2.75
N PHE A 13 2.74 -9.16 2.87
CA PHE A 13 3.67 -9.83 1.97
C PHE A 13 3.14 -9.95 0.55
N GLY A 14 1.83 -10.21 0.38
CA GLY A 14 1.20 -10.23 -0.94
C GLY A 14 1.30 -8.88 -1.65
N ALA A 15 1.00 -7.79 -0.94
CA ALA A 15 1.11 -6.43 -1.46
C ALA A 15 2.57 -6.03 -1.72
N LEU A 16 3.50 -6.40 -0.84
CA LEU A 16 4.93 -6.15 -1.03
C LEU A 16 5.46 -6.89 -2.27
N ALA A 17 5.09 -8.15 -2.45
CA ALA A 17 5.51 -8.93 -3.62
C ALA A 17 5.00 -8.29 -4.92
N GLY A 18 3.72 -7.92 -4.97
CA GLY A 18 3.15 -7.20 -6.12
C GLY A 18 3.86 -5.87 -6.37
N PHE A 19 4.12 -5.11 -5.31
CA PHE A 19 4.83 -3.84 -5.39
C PHE A 19 6.25 -4.00 -5.96
N VAL A 20 7.03 -4.96 -5.46
CA VAL A 20 8.38 -5.26 -5.96
C VAL A 20 8.35 -5.70 -7.43
N LEU A 21 7.37 -6.51 -7.84
CA LEU A 21 7.20 -6.89 -9.25
C LEU A 21 7.01 -5.67 -10.14
N PHE A 22 6.20 -4.69 -9.72
CA PHE A 22 5.99 -3.46 -10.47
C PHE A 22 7.22 -2.55 -10.49
N LEU A 23 8.00 -2.48 -9.41
CA LEU A 23 9.28 -1.75 -9.42
C LEU A 23 10.26 -2.33 -10.44
N VAL A 24 10.43 -3.65 -10.44
CA VAL A 24 11.31 -4.34 -11.38
C VAL A 24 10.81 -4.16 -12.81
N TYR A 25 9.50 -4.30 -13.03
CA TYR A 25 8.88 -4.09 -14.35
C TYR A 25 9.00 -2.64 -14.84
N GLY A 26 8.91 -1.67 -13.93
CA GLY A 26 9.14 -0.24 -14.20
C GLY A 26 10.62 0.14 -14.37
N GLY A 27 11.53 -0.83 -14.42
CA GLY A 27 12.95 -0.60 -14.73
C GLY A 27 13.80 -0.16 -13.54
N ILE A 28 13.28 -0.19 -12.31
CA ILE A 28 14.06 0.20 -11.12
C ILE A 28 15.19 -0.81 -10.87
N SER A 29 16.41 -0.29 -10.75
CA SER A 29 17.59 -1.12 -10.50
C SER A 29 17.54 -1.78 -9.11
N ILE A 30 18.14 -2.97 -8.99
CA ILE A 30 18.15 -3.75 -7.73
C ILE A 30 18.77 -2.94 -6.57
N ASN A 31 19.77 -2.09 -6.87
CA ASN A 31 20.45 -1.27 -5.88
C ASN A 31 19.57 -0.10 -5.37
N GLU A 32 18.57 0.31 -6.15
CA GLU A 32 17.69 1.44 -5.84
C GLU A 32 16.33 1.00 -5.29
N ILE A 33 15.97 -0.28 -5.42
CA ILE A 33 14.74 -0.89 -4.88
C ILE A 33 14.61 -0.72 -3.36
N LEU A 34 15.73 -0.57 -2.64
CA LEU A 34 15.74 -0.46 -1.18
C LEU A 34 14.89 0.71 -0.66
N ILE A 35 14.99 1.89 -1.28
CA ILE A 35 14.27 3.09 -0.83
C ILE A 35 12.75 2.91 -0.96
N PRO A 36 12.20 2.50 -2.11
CA PRO A 36 10.80 2.14 -2.27
C PRO A 36 10.32 1.07 -1.28
N ILE A 37 11.12 0.03 -1.01
CA ILE A 37 10.74 -1.01 -0.03
C ILE A 37 10.60 -0.42 1.37
N ILE A 38 11.55 0.41 1.80
CA ILE A 38 11.47 1.06 3.11
C ILE A 38 10.22 1.95 3.18
N ALA A 39 9.95 2.73 2.14
CA ALA A 39 8.75 3.56 2.05
C ALA A 39 7.46 2.71 2.14
N PHE A 40 7.41 1.57 1.45
CA PHE A 40 6.30 0.63 1.53
C PHE A 40 6.10 0.09 2.96
N LEU A 41 7.16 -0.32 3.65
CA LEU A 41 7.07 -0.85 5.00
C LEU A 41 6.55 0.20 5.99
N VAL A 42 7.05 1.43 5.89
CA VAL A 42 6.56 2.56 6.71
C VAL A 42 5.09 2.83 6.41
N ASN A 43 4.71 2.88 5.13
CA ASN A 43 3.32 3.02 4.71
C ASN A 43 2.43 1.92 5.31
N TRP A 44 2.86 0.66 5.23
CA TRP A 44 2.10 -0.46 5.77
C TRP A 44 1.85 -0.31 7.27
N LEU A 45 2.88 0.05 8.05
CA LEU A 45 2.75 0.28 9.49
C LEU A 45 1.74 1.39 9.82
N VAL A 46 1.78 2.51 9.09
CA VAL A 46 0.84 3.61 9.26
C VAL A 46 -0.58 3.14 8.97
N ILE A 47 -0.81 2.47 7.85
CA ILE A 47 -2.14 2.00 7.45
C ILE A 47 -2.66 0.94 8.42
N SER A 48 -1.83 0.00 8.85
CA SER A 48 -2.19 -0.98 9.87
C SER A 48 -2.67 -0.32 11.16
N TYR A 49 -1.97 0.72 11.63
CA TYR A 49 -2.41 1.49 12.80
C TYR A 49 -3.76 2.17 12.55
N PHE A 50 -3.93 2.83 11.41
CA PHE A 50 -5.16 3.56 11.09
C PHE A 50 -6.37 2.66 10.89
N ILE A 51 -6.23 1.54 10.17
CA ILE A 51 -7.31 0.55 9.99
C ILE A 51 -7.72 -0.05 11.35
N LYS A 52 -6.76 -0.43 12.19
CA LYS A 52 -7.06 -1.02 13.50
C LYS A 52 -7.73 -0.06 14.48
N ASN A 53 -7.36 1.23 14.45
CA ASN A 53 -7.85 2.21 15.42
C ASN A 53 -8.99 3.10 14.91
N TYR A 54 -9.16 3.20 13.58
CA TYR A 54 -10.13 4.09 12.93
C TYR A 54 -10.93 3.45 11.78
N GLY A 55 -10.66 2.19 11.41
CA GLY A 55 -11.45 1.49 10.38
C GLY A 55 -12.90 1.18 10.80
N LEU A 56 -13.73 0.83 9.81
CA LEU A 56 -15.14 0.41 9.97
C LEU A 56 -15.28 -0.92 10.76
N GLY A 57 -14.17 -1.60 11.04
CA GLY A 57 -14.16 -2.96 11.56
C GLY A 57 -14.53 -3.16 13.02
N GLY A 58 -14.32 -2.18 13.90
CA GLY A 58 -14.25 -2.49 15.35
C GLY A 58 -13.30 -3.68 15.61
N THR A 59 -13.46 -4.38 16.73
CA THR A 59 -12.61 -5.54 17.10
C THR A 59 -12.87 -6.82 16.29
N SER A 60 -13.73 -6.80 15.26
CA SER A 60 -14.07 -8.03 14.52
C SER A 60 -13.01 -8.37 13.47
N ALA A 61 -12.38 -9.54 13.64
CA ALA A 61 -11.26 -9.99 12.81
C ALA A 61 -11.62 -10.06 11.31
N GLN A 62 -12.87 -10.40 10.97
CA GLN A 62 -13.32 -10.55 9.59
C GLN A 62 -13.45 -9.20 8.86
N LYS A 63 -13.95 -8.16 9.54
CA LYS A 63 -14.03 -6.82 8.92
C LYS A 63 -12.65 -6.21 8.76
N LEU A 64 -11.77 -6.39 9.75
CA LEU A 64 -10.38 -5.95 9.69
C LEU A 64 -9.64 -6.59 8.51
N GLU A 65 -9.77 -7.92 8.36
CA GLU A 65 -9.21 -8.67 7.23
C GLU A 65 -9.72 -8.13 5.88
N ASN A 66 -11.02 -7.84 5.78
CA ASN A 66 -11.62 -7.30 4.57
C ASN A 66 -11.08 -5.89 4.24
N GLU A 67 -10.82 -5.05 5.23
CA GLU A 67 -10.19 -3.74 5.01
C GLU A 67 -8.75 -3.87 4.49
N PHE A 68 -7.94 -4.76 5.07
CA PHE A 68 -6.59 -5.03 4.58
C PHE A 68 -6.58 -5.59 3.16
N LYS A 69 -7.53 -6.47 2.84
CA LYS A 69 -7.70 -6.99 1.47
C LYS A 69 -8.02 -5.87 0.48
N TRP A 70 -8.98 -5.01 0.79
CA TRP A 70 -9.37 -3.88 -0.08
C TRP A 70 -8.24 -2.87 -0.25
N TYR A 71 -7.56 -2.54 0.84
CA TYR A 71 -6.38 -1.68 0.81
C TYR A 71 -5.31 -2.26 -0.13
N SER A 72 -4.95 -3.53 0.07
CA SER A 72 -3.93 -4.21 -0.73
C SER A 72 -4.29 -4.24 -2.22
N ALA A 73 -5.55 -4.58 -2.53
CA ALA A 73 -6.03 -4.62 -3.91
C ALA A 73 -5.96 -3.24 -4.58
N MET A 74 -6.38 -2.18 -3.88
CA MET A 74 -6.33 -0.80 -4.40
C MET A 74 -4.91 -0.29 -4.55
N LEU A 75 -4.01 -0.62 -3.61
CA LEU A 75 -2.61 -0.26 -3.69
C LEU A 75 -1.95 -0.92 -4.91
N ILE A 76 -2.15 -2.22 -5.10
CA ILE A 76 -1.62 -2.96 -6.25
C ILE A 76 -2.16 -2.37 -7.56
N LEU A 77 -3.47 -2.09 -7.63
CA LEU A 77 -4.09 -1.48 -8.81
C LEU A 77 -3.51 -0.10 -9.12
N PHE A 78 -3.36 0.74 -8.11
CA PHE A 78 -2.77 2.07 -8.24
C PHE A 78 -1.34 2.01 -8.76
N VAL A 79 -0.50 1.16 -8.16
CA VAL A 79 0.89 0.95 -8.60
C VAL A 79 0.93 0.41 -10.03
N ALA A 80 0.04 -0.51 -10.39
CA ALA A 80 -0.04 -1.06 -11.74
C ALA A 80 -0.32 0.02 -12.78
N ILE A 81 -1.31 0.88 -12.52
CA ILE A 81 -1.66 2.00 -13.41
C ILE A 81 -0.50 2.96 -13.54
N MET A 82 0.13 3.36 -12.43
CA MET A 82 1.26 4.30 -12.46
C MET A 82 2.47 3.72 -13.21
N THR A 83 2.76 2.44 -13.00
CA THR A 83 3.84 1.75 -13.72
C THR A 83 3.52 1.69 -15.20
N PHE A 84 2.27 1.35 -15.57
CA PHE A 84 1.85 1.30 -16.97
C PHE A 84 1.95 2.66 -17.66
N ILE A 85 1.55 3.74 -17.00
CA ILE A 85 1.69 5.11 -17.51
C ILE A 85 3.17 5.44 -17.72
N GLY A 86 4.01 5.24 -16.71
CA GLY A 86 5.43 5.62 -16.80
C GLY A 86 6.27 4.79 -17.75
N ILE A 87 5.84 3.59 -18.16
CA ILE A 87 6.49 2.86 -19.26
C ILE A 87 5.95 3.24 -20.64
N SER A 88 4.77 3.86 -20.70
CA SER A 88 4.11 4.21 -21.96
C SER A 88 4.37 5.67 -22.37
N ASP A 89 4.83 6.49 -21.43
CA ASP A 89 5.13 7.90 -21.61
C ASP A 89 6.65 8.10 -21.51
N ASP A 90 7.30 8.31 -22.65
CA ASP A 90 8.75 8.48 -22.76
C ASP A 90 9.26 9.77 -22.07
N GLU A 91 8.37 10.71 -21.71
CA GLU A 91 8.73 11.92 -20.95
C GLU A 91 8.70 11.70 -19.43
N LEU A 92 8.14 10.58 -18.96
CA LEU A 92 7.91 10.31 -17.55
C LEU A 92 8.92 9.29 -16.99
N ASP A 93 10.00 9.80 -16.38
CA ASP A 93 10.99 8.96 -15.73
C ASP A 93 10.46 8.32 -14.43
N LEU A 94 10.33 6.98 -14.46
CA LEU A 94 10.00 6.16 -13.30
C LEU A 94 11.19 6.09 -12.34
N THR A 95 11.29 7.07 -11.44
CA THR A 95 12.34 7.11 -10.41
C THR A 95 11.92 6.43 -9.10
N PRO A 96 12.86 5.90 -8.30
CA PRO A 96 12.56 5.35 -6.97
C PRO A 96 11.84 6.36 -6.07
N SER A 97 12.23 7.64 -6.15
CA SER A 97 11.60 8.75 -5.44
C SER A 97 10.16 8.97 -5.88
N LEU A 98 9.85 8.87 -7.18
CA LEU A 98 8.50 9.01 -7.69
C LEU A 98 7.58 7.93 -7.12
N PHE A 99 8.01 6.67 -7.13
CA PHE A 99 7.26 5.59 -6.49
C PHE A 99 7.03 5.83 -4.99
N ALA A 100 8.06 6.27 -4.27
CA ALA A 100 7.93 6.60 -2.85
C ALA A 100 6.91 7.72 -2.60
N THR A 101 6.94 8.79 -3.39
CA THR A 101 5.98 9.91 -3.30
C THR A 101 4.56 9.48 -3.63
N LEU A 102 4.38 8.65 -4.67
CA LEU A 102 3.06 8.15 -5.08
C LEU A 102 2.45 7.25 -4.00
N ILE A 103 3.24 6.35 -3.42
CA ILE A 103 2.80 5.52 -2.29
C ILE A 103 2.40 6.41 -1.12
N PHE A 104 3.23 7.39 -0.77
CA PHE A 104 2.91 8.34 0.32
C PHE A 104 1.59 9.09 0.08
N GLY A 105 1.36 9.57 -1.15
CA GLY A 105 0.09 10.20 -1.52
C GLY A 105 -1.10 9.27 -1.36
N PHE A 106 -0.97 8.03 -1.83
CA PHE A 106 -1.99 6.99 -1.66
C PHE A 106 -2.26 6.69 -0.17
N THR A 107 -1.21 6.61 0.65
CA THR A 107 -1.32 6.44 2.11
C THR A 107 -2.16 7.54 2.72
N LEU A 108 -1.89 8.81 2.40
CA LEU A 108 -2.62 9.94 2.97
C LEU A 108 -4.10 9.89 2.64
N VAL A 109 -4.46 9.57 1.40
CA VAL A 109 -5.86 9.41 0.99
C VAL A 109 -6.55 8.32 1.81
N TRP A 110 -5.89 7.18 2.01
CA TRP A 110 -6.46 6.09 2.79
C TRP A 110 -6.56 6.42 4.27
N VAL A 111 -5.57 7.09 4.85
CA VAL A 111 -5.59 7.57 6.25
C VAL A 111 -6.75 8.53 6.48
N ILE A 112 -6.98 9.48 5.56
CA ILE A 112 -8.12 10.41 5.62
C ILE A 112 -9.43 9.63 5.54
N ARG A 113 -9.54 8.68 4.61
CA ARG A 113 -10.72 7.82 4.48
C ARG A 113 -10.99 7.05 5.77
N SER A 114 -10.00 6.34 6.32
CA SER A 114 -10.13 5.61 7.59
C SER A 114 -10.55 6.53 8.72
N SER A 115 -9.94 7.71 8.85
CA SER A 115 -10.30 8.67 9.88
C SER A 115 -11.73 9.22 9.72
N ALA A 116 -12.13 9.55 8.49
CA ALA A 116 -13.48 10.04 8.17
C ALA A 116 -14.55 8.98 8.47
N MET A 117 -14.29 7.70 8.15
CA MET A 117 -15.21 6.61 8.47
C MET A 117 -15.48 6.51 9.98
N LYS A 118 -14.48 6.74 10.84
CA LYS A 118 -14.71 6.81 12.30
C LYS A 118 -15.52 8.03 12.71
N TYR A 119 -15.29 9.19 12.11
CA TYR A 119 -15.96 10.44 12.48
C TYR A 119 -17.46 10.44 12.10
N PHE A 120 -17.81 9.80 10.98
CA PHE A 120 -19.18 9.76 10.46
C PHE A 120 -19.93 8.42 10.74
N SER A 121 -19.34 7.51 11.54
CA SER A 121 -19.98 6.27 12.00
C SER A 121 -20.64 6.45 13.36
#